data_AF-A0A2K3KUV2-F1
#
_entry.id   AF-A0A2K3KUV2-F1
#
_cell.length_a   1.000
_cell.length_b   1.000
_cell.length_c   1.000
_cell.angle_alpha   90.00
_cell.angle_beta   90.00
_cell.angle_gamma   90.00
#
_symmetry.space_group_name_H-M   'P 1'
#
loop_
_entity.id
_entity.type
_entity.pdbx_description
1 polymer ?
#
loop_
_entity_poly.entity_id
_entity_poly.type
_entity_poly.pdbx_seq_one_letter_code
_entity_poly.pdbx_strand_id
1 'polypeptide(L)' 'MLDLGASINVMPTSVFNNLDLGPLQHTGLTIQLANRSNARPVGVVEDVLVQVND' A
#
# COMPACT_ATOMS: atom_id res chain seq x y z
N MET A 1 10.81 -4.59 -7.61
CA MET A 1 10.64 -3.47 -8.56
C MET A 1 10.31 -2.25 -7.74
N LEU A 2 11.19 -1.25 -7.74
CA LEU A 2 11.04 -0.01 -6.99
C LEU A 2 10.59 1.06 -7.98
N ASP A 3 9.43 1.68 -7.75
CA ASP A 3 8.95 2.79 -8.59
C ASP A 3 9.07 4.09 -7.81
N LEU A 4 10.18 4.81 -8.03
CA LEU A 4 10.43 6.11 -7.40
C LEU A 4 9.57 7.23 -8.00
N GLY A 5 8.89 6.98 -9.12
CA GLY A 5 7.94 7.91 -9.73
C GLY A 5 6.52 7.77 -9.18
N ALA A 6 6.25 6.75 -8.37
CA ALA A 6 4.93 6.54 -7.77
C ALA A 6 4.70 7.52 -6.62
N SER A 7 3.54 8.21 -6.64
CA SER A 7 3.11 9.09 -5.55
C SER A 7 2.48 8.34 -4.37
N ILE A 8 2.29 7.02 -4.51
CA ILE A 8 1.63 6.15 -3.55
C ILE A 8 2.31 4.77 -3.58
N ASN A 9 2.56 4.22 -2.39
CA ASN A 9 2.99 2.84 -2.24
C ASN A 9 1.77 1.91 -2.18
N VAL A 10 1.79 0.84 -2.96
CA VAL A 10 0.78 -0.22 -2.91
C VAL A 10 1.42 -1.50 -2.37
N MET A 11 0.77 -2.12 -1.40
CA MET A 11 1.19 -3.38 -0.80
C MET A 11 0.15 -4.46 -1.07
N PRO A 12 0.54 -5.66 -1.53
CA PRO A 12 -0.37 -6.80 -1.59
C PRO A 12 -0.92 -7.15 -0.20
N THR A 13 -2.20 -7.52 -0.12
CA THR A 13 -2.85 -7.90 1.16
C THR A 13 -2.11 -9.04 1.88
N SER A 14 -1.53 -9.98 1.14
CA SER A 14 -0.73 -11.07 1.72
C SER A 14 0.51 -10.56 2.46
N VAL A 15 1.16 -9.51 1.94
CA VAL A 15 2.33 -8.89 2.59
C VAL A 15 1.87 -8.15 3.84
N PHE A 16 0.79 -7.38 3.76
CA PHE A 16 0.23 -6.66 4.91
C PHE A 16 -0.10 -7.61 6.07
N ASN A 17 -0.76 -8.74 5.78
CA ASN A 17 -1.13 -9.74 6.79
C ASN A 17 0.08 -10.35 7.51
N ASN A 18 1.26 -10.37 6.87
CA ASN A 18 2.49 -10.89 7.47
C ASN A 18 3.23 -9.85 8.34
N LEU A 19 2.91 -8.56 8.21
CA LEU A 19 3.63 -7.47 8.88
C LEU A 19 3.00 -7.05 10.22
N ASP A 20 1.81 -7.58 10.55
CA ASP A 20 1.08 -7.29 11.80
C ASP A 20 0.98 -5.80 12.14
N LEU A 21 0.64 -4.98 11.14
CA LEU A 21 0.59 -3.51 11.24
C LEU A 21 -0.71 -2.99 11.91
N GLY A 22 -1.50 -3.86 12.53
CA GLY A 22 -2.80 -3.53 13.09
C GLY A 22 -3.91 -3.44 12.03
N PRO A 23 -5.07 -2.82 12.36
CA PRO A 23 -6.20 -2.76 11.46
C PRO A 23 -6.02 -1.71 10.35
N LEU A 24 -6.53 -2.01 9.16
CA LEU A 24 -6.62 -1.05 8.06
C LEU A 24 -7.76 -0.05 8.30
N GLN A 25 -7.52 1.22 7.96
CA GLN A 25 -8.57 2.22 7.91
C GLN A 25 -9.31 2.15 6.57
N HIS A 26 -10.63 2.27 6.62
CA HIS A 26 -11.43 2.35 5.40
C HIS A 26 -11.16 3.67 4.68
N THR A 27 -10.85 3.59 3.39
CA THR A 27 -10.43 4.75 2.60
C THR A 27 -11.40 5.10 1.47
N GLY A 28 -12.23 4.17 1.00
CA GLY A 28 -13.19 4.39 -0.09
C GLY A 28 -12.56 4.73 -1.46
N LEU A 29 -11.22 4.74 -1.56
CA LEU A 29 -10.49 5.13 -2.75
C LEU A 29 -10.55 4.08 -3.87
N THR A 30 -10.41 4.56 -5.11
CA THR A 30 -10.11 3.73 -6.29
C THR A 30 -8.85 4.29 -6.93
N ILE A 31 -7.85 3.44 -7.11
CA ILE A 31 -6.55 3.80 -7.67
C ILE A 31 -6.51 3.31 -9.12
N GLN A 32 -6.12 4.18 -10.03
CA GLN A 32 -5.80 3.77 -11.40
C GLN A 32 -4.31 3.43 -11.50
N LEU A 33 -4.01 2.21 -11.91
CA LEU A 33 -2.64 1.73 -12.10
C LEU A 33 -2.09 2.16 -13.46
N ALA A 34 -0.77 2.05 -13.66
CA ALA A 34 -0.11 2.41 -14.92
C ALA A 34 -0.64 1.61 -16.13
N ASN A 35 -1.13 0.40 -15.92
CA ASN A 35 -1.80 -0.42 -16.94
C ASN A 35 -3.26 -0.01 -17.20
N ARG A 36 -3.71 1.13 -16.64
CA ARG A 36 -5.07 1.69 -16.71
C ARG A 36 -6.15 0.85 -16.03
N SER A 37 -5.78 -0.23 -15.34
CA SER A 37 -6.74 -0.97 -14.50
C SER A 37 -7.05 -0.19 -13.22
N ASN A 38 -8.25 -0.42 -12.68
CA ASN A 38 -8.69 0.18 -11.43
C ASN A 38 -8.52 -0.83 -10.29
N ALA A 39 -7.82 -0.44 -9.24
CA ALA A 39 -7.68 -1.20 -8.00
C ALA A 39 -8.48 -0.51 -6.89
N ARG A 40 -9.20 -1.31 -6.08
CA ARG A 40 -9.87 -0.85 -4.87
C ARG A 40 -9.11 -1.40 -3.66
N PRO A 41 -8.38 -0.56 -2.91
CA PRO A 41 -7.70 -1.00 -1.70
C PRO A 41 -8.69 -1.53 -0.67
N VAL A 42 -8.27 -2.54 0.10
CA VAL A 42 -9.02 -3.03 1.27
C VAL A 42 -9.09 -1.95 2.35
N GLY A 43 -8.02 -1.15 2.46
CA GLY A 43 -7.92 0.01 3.33
C GLY A 43 -6.54 0.65 3.21
N VAL A 44 -6.25 1.60 4.10
CA VAL A 44 -4.98 2.30 4.20
C VAL A 44 -4.39 2.13 5.60
N VAL A 45 -3.07 2.09 5.68
CA VAL A 45 -2.30 2.22 6.92
C VAL A 45 -1.41 3.45 6.78
N GLU A 46 -1.41 4.29 7.81
CA GLU A 46 -0.62 5.51 7.89
C GLU A 46 0.47 5.33 8.95
N ASP A 47 1.52 6.15 8.90
CA ASP A 47 2.60 6.19 9.91
C ASP A 47 3.33 4.86 10.16
N VAL A 48 3.54 4.07 9.11
CA VAL A 48 4.29 2.81 9.19
C VAL A 48 5.77 3.08 9.44
N LEU A 49 6.31 2.57 10.56
CA LEU A 49 7.73 2.61 10.85
C LEU A 49 8.49 1.65 9.93
N VAL A 50 9.51 2.16 9.24
CA VAL A 50 10.38 1.38 8.35
C VAL A 50 11.82 1.50 8.81
N GLN A 51 12.47 0.35 9.05
CA GLN A 51 13.90 0.30 9.30
C GLN A 51 14.64 0.23 7.96
N VAL A 52 15.59 1.16 7.76
CA VAL A 52 16.52 1.16 6.63
C VAL A 52 17.89 0.82 7.17
N ASN A 53 18.51 -0.23 6.64
CA ASN A 53 19.90 -0.59 6.94
C ASN A 53 20.80 -0.07 5.81
N ASP A 54 22.05 0.26 6.14
CA ASP A 54 23.12 0.63 5.20
C ASP A 54 23.67 -0.59 4.43
#